data_AF-A0A537BSW1-F1
#
_entry.id   AF-A0A537BSW1-F1
#
_cell.length_a   1.000
_cell.length_b   1.000
_cell.length_c   1.000
_cell.angle_alpha   90.00
_cell.angle_beta   90.00
_cell.angle_gamma   90.00
#
_symmetry.space_group_name_H-M   'P 1'
#
loop_
_entity.id
_entity.type
_entity.pdbx_description
1 polymer ?
#
loop_
_entity_poly.entity_id
_entity_poly.type
_entity_poly.pdbx_seq_one_letter_code
_entity_poly.pdbx_strand_id
1 'polypeptide(L)'
;SPALGFTIAALLMLAVAWIFRRSAPSRIDRWFRRLQLVSASFYSLGHGGNDAQKTAGIIWMLLIASGHLHPKEPIPNWVISICYITIGLGTAFGGWRIVKTMGQRITKLRPVGGFCAETAGGITLFSTAALGIPVSTTHT
;
A
#
# COMPACT_ATOMS: atom_id res chain seq x y z
N SER A 1 10.87 -8.37 -1.21
CA SER A 1 12.21 -8.08 -0.66
C SER A 1 12.55 -6.63 -0.92
N PRO A 2 13.26 -5.93 -0.01
CA PRO A 2 13.62 -4.51 -0.17
C PRO A 2 14.38 -4.24 -1.47
N ALA A 3 15.26 -5.18 -1.86
CA ALA A 3 16.02 -5.10 -3.10
C ALA A 3 15.13 -5.17 -4.37
N LEU A 4 14.04 -5.97 -4.36
CA LEU A 4 13.10 -6.00 -5.49
C LEU A 4 12.33 -4.69 -5.60
N GLY A 5 11.85 -4.14 -4.47
CA GLY A 5 11.19 -2.84 -4.46
C GLY A 5 12.09 -1.73 -4.98
N PHE A 6 13.35 -1.70 -4.52
CA PHE A 6 14.33 -0.73 -4.96
C PHE A 6 14.68 -0.85 -6.45
N THR A 7 14.86 -2.07 -6.96
CA THR A 7 15.20 -2.30 -8.38
C THR A 7 14.04 -1.94 -9.29
N ILE A 8 12.81 -2.32 -8.94
CA ILE A 8 11.61 -1.93 -9.68
C ILE A 8 11.45 -0.41 -9.65
N ALA A 9 11.61 0.23 -8.49
CA ALA A 9 11.54 1.68 -8.35
C ALA A 9 12.60 2.40 -9.20
N ALA A 10 13.84 1.91 -9.21
CA ALA A 10 14.93 2.47 -9.99
C ALA A 10 14.66 2.37 -11.50
N LEU A 11 14.20 1.20 -11.97
CA LEU A 11 13.85 1.00 -13.39
C LEU A 11 12.67 1.89 -13.82
N LEU A 12 11.65 2.01 -12.98
CA LEU A 12 10.47 2.81 -13.25
C LEU A 12 10.82 4.32 -13.26
N MET A 13 11.68 4.75 -12.34
CA MET A 13 12.23 6.12 -12.32
C MET A 13 13.04 6.43 -13.58
N LEU A 14 13.91 5.50 -14.03
CA LEU A 14 14.70 5.66 -15.26
C LEU A 14 13.80 5.75 -16.49
N ALA A 15 12.80 4.87 -16.61
CA ALA A 15 11.84 4.89 -17.71
C ALA A 15 11.08 6.22 -17.78
N VAL A 16 10.56 6.69 -16.63
CA VAL A 16 9.85 7.98 -16.54
C VAL A 16 10.78 9.14 -16.91
N ALA A 17 12.01 9.17 -16.38
CA ALA A 17 12.98 10.21 -16.71
C ALA A 17 13.29 10.24 -18.21
N TRP A 18 13.41 9.08 -18.85
CA TRP A 18 13.75 8.99 -20.27
C TRP A 18 12.59 9.42 -21.20
N ILE A 19 11.37 9.01 -20.87
CA ILE A 19 10.14 9.35 -21.60
C ILE A 19 9.86 10.85 -21.51
N PHE A 20 10.01 11.44 -20.32
CA PHE A 20 9.64 12.83 -20.07
C PHE A 20 10.81 13.83 -20.18
N ARG A 21 12.03 13.41 -20.57
CA ARG A 21 13.21 14.29 -20.64
C ARG A 21 13.06 15.53 -21.52
N ARG A 22 12.17 15.49 -22.52
CA ARG A 22 11.92 16.59 -23.47
C ARG A 22 10.68 17.43 -23.09
N SER A 23 10.01 17.11 -22.00
CA SER A 23 8.75 17.75 -21.60
C SER A 23 9.00 18.86 -20.57
N ALA A 24 8.21 19.94 -20.65
CA ALA A 24 8.33 21.07 -19.72
C ALA A 24 8.01 20.64 -18.28
N PRO A 25 8.86 20.99 -17.28
CA PRO A 25 8.69 20.58 -15.88
C PRO A 25 7.31 20.91 -15.28
N SER A 26 6.71 22.03 -15.68
CA SER A 26 5.41 22.50 -15.19
C SER A 26 4.23 21.66 -15.67
N ARG A 27 4.27 21.11 -16.88
CA ARG A 27 3.22 20.19 -17.38
C ARG A 27 3.33 18.83 -16.71
N ILE A 28 4.56 18.33 -16.53
CA ILE A 28 4.84 17.04 -15.88
C ILE A 28 4.31 17.08 -14.44
N ASP A 29 4.63 18.12 -13.66
CA ASP A 29 4.19 18.21 -12.25
C ASP A 29 2.66 18.10 -12.10
N ARG A 30 1.91 18.76 -13.00
CA ARG A 30 0.44 18.74 -12.98
C ARG A 30 -0.15 17.36 -13.25
N TRP A 31 0.41 16.62 -14.22
CA TRP A 31 -0.02 15.26 -14.53
C TRP A 31 0.39 14.28 -13.43
N PHE A 32 1.62 14.38 -12.94
CA PHE A 32 2.14 13.49 -11.90
C PHE A 32 1.47 13.68 -10.55
N ARG A 33 0.95 14.86 -10.20
CA ARG A 33 0.08 15.01 -9.01
C ARG A 33 -1.19 14.17 -9.10
N ARG A 34 -1.80 14.07 -10.28
CA ARG A 34 -2.99 13.24 -10.48
C ARG A 34 -2.64 11.76 -10.46
N LEU A 35 -1.56 11.39 -11.15
CA LEU A 35 -1.06 10.02 -11.16
C LEU A 35 -0.65 9.56 -9.75
N GLN A 36 -0.04 10.45 -8.96
CA GLN A 36 0.31 10.16 -7.57
C GLN A 36 -0.92 9.84 -6.72
N LEU A 37 -2.03 10.54 -6.90
CA LEU A 37 -3.26 10.18 -6.17
C LEU A 37 -3.74 8.77 -6.54
N VAL A 38 -3.62 8.37 -7.81
CA VAL A 38 -3.98 7.03 -8.27
C VAL A 38 -3.02 5.98 -7.71
N SER A 39 -1.70 6.20 -7.77
CA SER A 39 -0.71 5.27 -7.22
C SER A 39 -0.80 5.14 -5.71
N ALA A 40 -1.02 6.26 -5.00
CA ALA A 40 -1.23 6.26 -3.56
C ALA A 40 -2.49 5.47 -3.17
N SER A 41 -3.57 5.60 -3.94
CA SER A 41 -4.80 4.83 -3.72
C SER A 41 -4.56 3.34 -3.94
N PHE A 42 -3.87 2.98 -5.03
CA PHE A 42 -3.51 1.58 -5.33
C PHE A 42 -2.63 0.95 -4.24
N TYR A 43 -1.58 1.66 -3.82
CA TYR A 43 -0.72 1.23 -2.73
C TYR A 43 -1.49 1.08 -1.40
N SER A 44 -2.35 2.06 -1.08
CA SER A 44 -3.19 2.03 0.12
C SER A 44 -4.15 0.83 0.14
N LEU A 45 -4.75 0.48 -0.99
CA LEU A 45 -5.62 -0.71 -1.10
C LEU A 45 -4.84 -2.01 -0.85
N GLY A 46 -3.68 -2.17 -1.51
CA GLY A 46 -2.84 -3.36 -1.31
C GLY A 46 -2.32 -3.48 0.12
N HIS A 47 -1.89 -2.36 0.71
CA HIS A 47 -1.37 -2.30 2.07
C HIS A 47 -2.48 -2.56 3.10
N GLY A 48 -3.62 -1.86 2.95
CA GLY A 48 -4.79 -2.04 3.81
C GLY A 48 -5.38 -3.44 3.73
N GLY A 49 -5.39 -4.08 2.55
CA GLY A 49 -5.80 -5.47 2.40
C GLY A 49 -4.88 -6.46 3.12
N ASN A 50 -3.57 -6.26 3.03
CA ASN A 50 -2.60 -7.08 3.77
C ASN A 50 -2.75 -6.97 5.29
N ASP A 51 -2.99 -5.77 5.81
CA ASP A 51 -3.19 -5.57 7.23
C ASP A 51 -4.56 -6.07 7.70
N ALA A 52 -5.61 -5.88 6.89
CA ALA A 52 -6.92 -6.47 7.12
C ALA A 52 -6.84 -8.00 7.22
N GLN A 53 -6.07 -8.64 6.34
CA GLN A 53 -5.88 -10.09 6.35
C GLN A 53 -5.20 -10.58 7.64
N LYS A 54 -4.18 -9.87 8.15
CA LYS A 54 -3.53 -10.22 9.43
C LYS A 54 -4.51 -10.11 10.60
N THR A 55 -5.26 -9.01 10.68
CA THR A 55 -6.23 -8.81 11.77
C THR A 55 -7.37 -9.82 11.69
N ALA A 56 -7.89 -10.08 10.48
CA ALA A 56 -8.92 -11.09 10.27
C ALA A 56 -8.44 -12.50 10.64
N GLY A 57 -7.18 -12.83 10.36
CA GLY A 57 -6.55 -14.09 10.76
C GLY A 57 -6.49 -14.29 12.28
N ILE A 58 -6.20 -13.22 13.05
CA ILE A 58 -6.21 -13.26 14.51
C ILE A 58 -7.63 -13.51 15.05
N ILE A 59 -8.62 -12.80 14.52
CA ILE A 59 -10.03 -12.97 14.93
C ILE A 59 -10.52 -14.38 14.58
N TRP A 60 -10.16 -14.89 13.40
CA TRP A 60 -10.50 -16.24 12.97
C TRP A 60 -9.92 -17.30 13.92
N MET A 61 -8.65 -17.19 14.30
CA MET A 61 -8.03 -18.08 15.28
C MET A 61 -8.72 -18.01 16.65
N LEU A 62 -9.18 -16.82 17.08
CA LEU A 62 -9.91 -16.65 18.33
C LEU A 62 -11.30 -17.32 18.28
N LEU A 63 -12.00 -17.24 17.15
CA LEU A 63 -13.29 -17.91 16.95
C LEU A 63 -13.15 -19.43 16.98
N ILE A 64 -12.05 -19.96 16.41
CA ILE A 64 -11.72 -21.38 16.51
C ILE A 64 -11.41 -21.77 17.97
N ALA A 65 -10.55 -21.01 18.64
CA ALA A 65 -10.14 -21.29 20.02
C ALA A 65 -11.30 -21.23 21.02
N SER A 66 -12.30 -20.39 20.77
CA SER A 66 -13.52 -20.26 21.59
C SER A 66 -14.61 -21.29 21.25
N GLY A 67 -14.38 -22.17 20.27
CA GLY A 67 -15.35 -23.20 19.86
C GLY A 67 -16.51 -22.71 19.00
N HIS A 68 -16.49 -21.43 18.56
CA HIS A 68 -17.54 -20.86 17.71
C HIS A 68 -17.35 -21.16 16.22
N LEU A 69 -16.15 -21.59 15.80
CA LEU A 69 -15.84 -21.95 14.41
C LEU A 69 -15.03 -23.25 14.36
N HIS A 70 -15.33 -24.12 13.41
CA HIS A 70 -14.48 -25.29 13.15
C HIS A 70 -13.18 -24.88 12.42
N PRO A 71 -12.03 -25.53 12.69
CA PRO A 71 -10.75 -25.18 12.05
C PRO A 71 -10.72 -25.30 10.51
N LYS A 72 -11.68 -26.03 9.93
CA LYS A 72 -11.81 -26.21 8.48
C LYS A 72 -12.69 -25.15 7.82
N GLU A 73 -13.35 -24.30 8.60
CA GLU A 73 -14.22 -23.27 8.07
C GLU A 73 -13.43 -22.02 7.66
N PRO A 74 -13.78 -21.39 6.52
CA PRO A 74 -13.13 -20.16 6.07
C PRO A 74 -13.43 -18.99 7.01
N ILE A 75 -12.65 -17.91 6.87
CA ILE A 75 -12.88 -16.67 7.60
C ILE A 75 -14.30 -16.15 7.28
N PRO A 76 -15.16 -15.90 8.29
CA PRO A 76 -16.50 -15.40 8.04
C PRO A 76 -16.50 -14.03 7.35
N ASN A 77 -17.38 -13.85 6.36
CA ASN A 77 -17.48 -12.61 5.58
C ASN A 77 -17.70 -11.36 6.45
N TRP A 78 -18.44 -11.50 7.58
CA TRP A 78 -18.67 -10.38 8.50
C TRP A 78 -17.38 -9.90 9.19
N VAL A 79 -16.45 -10.81 9.51
CA VAL A 79 -15.13 -10.45 10.08
C VAL A 79 -14.36 -9.64 9.05
N ILE A 80 -14.34 -10.12 7.80
CA ILE A 80 -13.67 -9.45 6.69
C ILE A 80 -14.23 -8.02 6.52
N SER A 81 -15.55 -7.87 6.45
CA SER A 81 -16.20 -6.55 6.32
C SER A 81 -15.88 -5.62 7.50
N ILE A 82 -15.93 -6.10 8.75
CA ILE A 82 -15.61 -5.28 9.92
C ILE A 82 -14.14 -4.84 9.91
N CYS A 83 -13.21 -5.72 9.53
CA CYS A 83 -11.79 -5.37 9.43
C CYS A 83 -11.56 -4.25 8.41
N TYR A 84 -12.12 -4.37 7.20
CA TYR A 84 -11.99 -3.33 6.17
C TYR A 84 -12.63 -2.00 6.59
N ILE A 85 -13.83 -2.05 7.18
CA ILE A 85 -14.52 -0.85 7.66
C ILE A 85 -13.72 -0.17 8.78
N THR A 86 -13.25 -0.95 9.76
CA THR A 86 -12.48 -0.43 10.89
C THR A 86 -11.18 0.23 10.44
N ILE A 87 -10.43 -0.39 9.52
CA ILE A 87 -9.21 0.18 8.96
C ILE A 87 -9.53 1.48 8.21
N GLY A 88 -10.54 1.46 7.34
CA GLY A 88 -10.95 2.65 6.59
C GLY A 88 -11.38 3.82 7.49
N LEU A 89 -12.18 3.53 8.52
CA LEU A 89 -12.60 4.53 9.51
C LEU A 89 -11.40 5.04 10.32
N GLY A 90 -10.49 4.16 10.75
CA GLY A 90 -9.28 4.54 11.48
C GLY A 90 -8.39 5.51 10.68
N THR A 91 -8.22 5.25 9.38
CA THR A 91 -7.49 6.14 8.48
C THR A 91 -8.19 7.50 8.34
N ALA A 92 -9.53 7.52 8.22
CA ALA A 92 -10.30 8.74 8.05
C ALA A 92 -10.34 9.63 9.31
N PHE A 93 -10.55 9.05 10.50
CA PHE A 93 -10.75 9.80 11.73
C PHE A 93 -9.45 10.19 12.45
N GLY A 94 -8.40 9.38 12.36
CA GLY A 94 -7.16 9.56 13.13
C GLY A 94 -5.89 9.67 12.30
N GLY A 95 -5.90 9.12 11.08
CA GLY A 95 -4.70 9.00 10.24
C GLY A 95 -4.12 10.31 9.73
N TRP A 96 -4.93 11.38 9.64
CA TRP A 96 -4.54 12.64 9.00
C TRP A 96 -3.30 13.30 9.64
N ARG A 97 -3.15 13.25 10.97
CA ARG A 97 -1.96 13.81 11.64
C ARG A 97 -0.68 13.05 11.27
N ILE A 98 -0.76 11.73 11.12
CA ILE A 98 0.37 10.87 10.76
C ILE A 98 0.74 11.10 9.29
N VAL A 99 -0.25 11.09 8.39
CA VAL A 99 -0.06 11.35 6.95
C VAL A 99 0.61 12.71 6.74
N LYS A 100 0.12 13.76 7.42
CA LYS A 100 0.70 15.09 7.35
C LYS A 100 2.15 15.13 7.84
N THR A 101 2.47 14.41 8.90
CA THR A 101 3.82 14.37 9.48
C THR A 101 4.79 13.65 8.55
N MET A 102 4.42 12.47 8.04
CA MET A 102 5.25 11.68 7.11
C MET A 102 5.48 12.41 5.78
N GLY A 103 4.42 12.99 5.20
CA GLY A 103 4.47 13.62 3.88
C GLY A 103 5.11 15.01 3.85
N GLN A 104 5.14 15.74 4.97
CA GLN A 104 5.69 17.11 4.99
C GLN A 104 7.00 17.25 5.79
N ARG A 105 7.24 16.42 6.81
CA ARG A 105 8.40 16.59 7.71
C ARG A 105 9.55 15.61 7.46
N ILE A 106 9.30 14.42 6.90
CA ILE A 106 10.34 13.39 6.76
C ILE A 106 10.87 13.26 5.34
N THR A 107 10.02 13.32 4.31
CA THR A 107 10.48 13.26 2.91
C THR A 107 9.85 14.39 2.09
N LYS A 108 10.68 15.22 1.45
CA LYS A 108 10.20 16.18 0.43
C LYS A 108 9.88 15.41 -0.86
N LEU A 109 8.76 14.72 -0.87
CA LEU A 109 8.28 13.98 -2.04
C LEU A 109 7.87 14.96 -3.15
N ARG A 110 8.67 14.99 -4.22
CA ARG A 110 8.23 15.57 -5.50
C ARG A 110 7.18 14.61 -6.11
N PRO A 111 6.12 15.10 -6.78
CA PRO A 111 5.03 14.23 -7.26
C PRO A 111 5.49 13.08 -8.16
N VAL A 112 6.50 13.33 -8.99
CA VAL A 112 7.13 12.30 -9.83
C VAL A 112 7.81 11.20 -9.01
N GLY A 113 8.54 11.59 -7.97
CA GLY A 113 9.20 10.64 -7.07
C GLY A 113 8.20 9.84 -6.23
N GLY A 114 7.12 10.50 -5.78
CA GLY A 114 6.01 9.84 -5.06
C GLY A 114 5.30 8.80 -5.91
N PHE A 115 4.93 9.14 -7.15
CA PHE A 115 4.34 8.19 -8.08
C PHE A 115 5.23 6.96 -8.33
N CYS A 116 6.52 7.16 -8.59
CA CYS A 116 7.45 6.05 -8.84
C CYS A 116 7.61 5.16 -7.60
N ALA A 117 7.75 5.76 -6.41
CA ALA A 117 7.88 5.02 -5.16
C ALA A 117 6.61 4.23 -4.81
N GLU A 118 5.44 4.84 -4.89
CA GLU A 118 4.15 4.20 -4.58
C GLU A 118 3.80 3.10 -5.58
N THR A 119 4.07 3.32 -6.87
CA THR A 119 3.82 2.31 -7.91
C THR A 119 4.76 1.12 -7.77
N ALA A 120 6.05 1.35 -7.53
CA ALA A 120 7.00 0.27 -7.31
C ALA A 120 6.73 -0.48 -6.00
N GLY A 121 6.38 0.24 -4.94
CA GLY A 121 5.92 -0.34 -3.67
C GLY A 121 4.69 -1.21 -3.88
N GLY A 122 3.67 -0.70 -4.59
CA GLY A 122 2.44 -1.43 -4.91
C GLY A 122 2.72 -2.69 -5.74
N ILE A 123 3.47 -2.57 -6.84
CA ILE A 123 3.87 -3.72 -7.68
C ILE A 123 4.59 -4.76 -6.83
N THR A 124 5.53 -4.34 -5.99
CA THR A 124 6.25 -5.26 -5.11
C THR A 124 5.29 -5.97 -4.18
N LEU A 125 4.41 -5.21 -3.50
CA LEU A 125 3.43 -5.73 -2.55
C LEU A 125 2.54 -6.80 -3.18
N PHE A 126 1.94 -6.49 -4.35
CA PHE A 126 1.08 -7.40 -5.09
C PHE A 126 1.85 -8.59 -5.66
N SER A 127 3.08 -8.40 -6.14
CA SER A 127 3.92 -9.50 -6.63
C SER A 127 4.28 -10.47 -5.52
N THR A 128 4.63 -9.98 -4.33
CA THR A 128 4.89 -10.85 -3.16
C THR A 128 3.64 -11.50 -2.59
N ALA A 129 2.49 -10.81 -2.63
CA ALA A 129 1.21 -11.41 -2.27
C ALA A 129 0.82 -12.54 -3.23
N ALA A 130 1.01 -12.36 -4.54
CA ALA A 130 0.76 -13.39 -5.55
C ALA A 130 1.70 -14.60 -5.40
N LEU A 131 2.93 -14.39 -4.90
CA LEU A 131 3.91 -15.44 -4.64
C LEU A 131 3.74 -16.10 -3.25
N GLY A 132 2.79 -15.65 -2.43
CA GLY A 132 2.52 -16.24 -1.12
C GLY A 132 3.63 -16.04 -0.08
N ILE A 133 4.57 -15.11 -0.32
CA ILE A 133 5.67 -14.82 0.60
C ILE A 133 5.24 -13.67 1.52
N PRO A 134 5.04 -13.87 2.83
CA PRO A 134 4.74 -12.79 3.75
C PRO A 134 5.97 -11.86 3.88
N VAL A 135 5.80 -10.57 3.57
CA VAL A 135 6.87 -9.57 3.67
C VAL A 135 6.42 -8.44 4.59
N SER A 136 7.32 -8.01 5.48
CA SER A 136 7.08 -6.86 6.37
C SER A 136 6.96 -5.57 5.57
N THR A 137 5.85 -4.88 5.74
CA THR A 137 5.48 -3.60 5.08
C THR A 137 6.27 -2.39 5.59
N THR A 138 7.27 -2.60 6.46
CA THR A 138 8.15 -1.58 7.04
C THR A 138 9.49 -1.42 6.32
N HIS A 139 9.87 -2.34 5.42
CA HIS A 139 11.20 -2.32 4.74
C HIS A 139 11.12 -2.41 3.20
N THR A 140 9.94 -2.29 2.59
CA THR A 140 9.73 -2.29 1.12
C THR A 140 9.56 -0.88 0.58
#